data_AF-A0A673FN40-F1
#
_entry.id   AF-A0A673FN40-F1
#
_cell.length_a   1.000
_cell.length_b   1.000
_cell.length_c   1.000
_cell.angle_alpha   90.00
_cell.angle_beta   90.00
_cell.angle_gamma   90.00
#
_symmetry.space_group_name_H-M   'P 1'
#
loop_
_entity.id
_entity.type
_entity.pdbx_description
1 polymer ?
#
loop_
_entity_poly.entity_id
_entity_poly.type
_entity_poly.pdbx_seq_one_letter_code
_entity_poly.pdbx_strand_id
1 'polypeptide(L)'
;MTAQRRGISKNPESSAIENKIKRGNAQRQASSWRGNVITLLLLTGVTGLVRWMYFTWSDDLTHTLVSRSEIFTQPRVFTVECSEDYMKYKLFPGMHPFIEVHSLNTGVFTGNYYYYLYMHKYMYILLLFHRLAERGLSLAGSDGASILDLHSGALSMGKQFVNIYRYFKYEIRDVFTEEDFELYRDVRSRIQKVIAETFGLDSKQMYLTKPTFFSRINSTSAKTTHDEYWHPHIDKETYGSFDYMSLLYLSDYGLEFGGGRCVFMDPSSNRTVEPCTGRVSFFSSGSENLHHVEKVPWVRDMPLRCPSHVTPIMPLITPPSRRIHLAQRDR
;
A
#
# COMPACT_ATOMS: atom_id res chain seq x y z
N MET A 1 18.62 -31.95 93.38
CA MET A 1 19.57 -32.42 92.34
C MET A 1 19.21 -31.74 91.03
N THR A 2 20.00 -30.74 90.64
CA THR A 2 19.77 -29.92 89.43
C THR A 2 20.95 -30.17 88.50
N ALA A 3 20.72 -30.90 87.41
CA ALA A 3 21.75 -31.29 86.47
C ALA A 3 22.09 -30.11 85.53
N GLN A 4 23.28 -29.56 85.70
CA GLN A 4 23.82 -28.46 84.89
C GLN A 4 24.36 -29.02 83.56
N ARG A 5 23.70 -28.64 82.45
CA ARG A 5 24.03 -29.06 81.08
C ARG A 5 25.33 -28.35 80.64
N ARG A 6 26.42 -29.11 80.45
CA ARG A 6 27.71 -28.62 79.90
C ARG A 6 27.50 -28.10 78.46
N GLY A 7 27.81 -26.81 78.25
CA GLY A 7 27.92 -26.21 76.93
C GLY A 7 29.18 -26.73 76.21
N ILE A 8 29.02 -27.15 74.96
CA ILE A 8 30.12 -27.55 74.08
C ILE A 8 30.86 -26.28 73.65
N SER A 9 32.12 -26.16 74.06
CA SER A 9 33.04 -25.14 73.57
C SER A 9 33.33 -25.38 72.08
N LYS A 10 32.92 -24.43 71.22
CA LYS A 10 33.31 -24.44 69.80
C LYS A 10 34.78 -24.03 69.71
N ASN A 11 35.61 -24.94 69.23
CA ASN A 11 37.05 -24.75 69.09
C ASN A 11 37.33 -23.58 68.10
N PRO A 12 38.08 -22.51 68.48
CA PRO A 12 38.29 -21.32 67.65
C PRO A 12 38.85 -21.61 66.25
N GLU A 13 39.67 -22.64 66.08
CA GLU A 13 40.15 -23.10 64.77
C GLU A 13 39.03 -23.55 63.82
N SER A 14 38.01 -24.25 64.33
CA SER A 14 36.89 -24.73 63.50
C SER A 14 36.06 -23.57 62.93
N SER A 15 35.88 -22.51 63.72
CA SER A 15 35.18 -21.29 63.29
C SER A 15 35.98 -20.48 62.26
N ALA A 16 37.31 -20.48 62.38
CA ALA A 16 38.20 -19.82 61.43
C ALA A 16 38.23 -20.52 60.07
N ILE A 17 38.21 -21.86 60.06
CA ILE A 17 38.15 -22.67 58.83
C ILE A 17 36.79 -22.48 58.14
N GLU A 18 35.68 -22.52 58.88
CA GLU A 18 34.34 -22.29 58.34
C GLU A 18 34.22 -20.91 57.69
N ASN A 19 34.77 -19.88 58.33
CA ASN A 19 34.77 -18.51 57.79
C ASN A 19 35.64 -18.36 56.53
N LYS A 20 36.78 -19.08 56.43
CA LYS A 20 37.59 -19.10 55.21
C LYS A 20 36.87 -19.79 54.05
N ILE A 21 36.16 -20.89 54.30
CA ILE A 21 35.36 -21.60 53.28
C ILE A 21 34.21 -20.71 52.80
N LYS A 22 33.48 -20.05 53.71
CA LYS A 22 32.40 -19.12 53.34
C LYS A 22 32.90 -17.95 52.50
N ARG A 23 34.06 -17.36 52.84
CA ARG A 23 34.68 -16.29 52.04
C ARG A 23 35.13 -16.78 50.66
N GLY A 24 35.75 -17.95 50.58
CA GLY A 24 36.15 -18.56 49.31
C GLY A 24 34.96 -18.86 48.39
N ASN A 25 33.86 -19.37 48.94
CA ASN A 25 32.64 -19.64 48.20
C ASN A 25 31.95 -18.34 47.74
N ALA A 26 31.88 -17.31 48.58
CA ALA A 26 31.35 -16.00 48.19
C ALA A 26 32.16 -15.34 47.07
N GLN A 27 33.48 -15.47 47.10
CA GLN A 27 34.37 -14.91 46.08
C GLN A 27 34.27 -15.66 44.74
N ARG A 28 34.10 -17.00 44.76
CA ARG A 28 33.81 -17.82 43.58
C ARG A 28 32.42 -17.55 42.99
N GLN A 29 31.43 -17.32 43.85
CA GLN A 29 30.07 -16.99 43.41
C GLN A 29 30.01 -15.59 42.78
N ALA A 30 30.75 -14.62 43.33
CA ALA A 30 30.88 -13.28 42.76
C ALA A 30 31.66 -13.28 41.42
N SER A 31 32.69 -14.11 41.26
CA SER A 31 33.42 -14.22 39.98
C SER A 31 32.59 -14.94 38.90
N SER A 32 31.86 -15.99 39.27
CA SER A 32 30.91 -16.68 38.40
C SER A 32 29.79 -15.74 37.93
N TRP A 33 29.22 -14.95 38.85
CA TRP A 33 28.18 -13.97 38.54
C TRP A 33 28.68 -12.88 37.57
N ARG A 34 29.88 -12.34 37.79
CA ARG A 34 30.49 -11.34 36.90
C ARG A 34 30.77 -11.90 35.50
N GLY A 35 31.24 -13.15 35.40
CA GLY A 35 31.42 -13.83 34.12
C GLY A 35 30.09 -14.02 33.38
N ASN A 36 29.04 -14.45 34.10
CA ASN A 36 27.70 -14.64 33.52
C ASN A 36 27.08 -13.33 33.03
N VAL A 37 27.29 -12.20 33.72
CA VAL A 37 26.80 -10.89 33.30
C VAL A 37 27.48 -10.42 32.01
N ILE A 38 28.81 -10.58 31.90
CA ILE A 38 29.54 -10.21 30.67
C ILE A 38 29.08 -11.06 29.49
N THR A 39 28.94 -12.38 29.69
CA THR A 39 28.43 -13.28 28.65
C THR A 39 27.00 -12.93 28.22
N LEU A 40 26.12 -12.57 29.17
CA LEU A 40 24.76 -12.14 28.87
C LEU A 40 24.74 -10.84 28.05
N LEU A 41 25.57 -9.86 28.40
CA LEU A 41 25.70 -8.61 27.66
C LEU A 41 26.26 -8.80 26.24
N LEU A 42 27.19 -9.73 26.07
CA LEU A 42 27.71 -10.09 24.74
C LEU A 42 26.63 -10.77 23.91
N LEU A 43 25.83 -11.68 24.49
CA LEU A 43 24.73 -12.34 23.79
C LEU A 43 23.62 -11.36 23.40
N THR A 44 23.28 -10.39 24.27
CA THR A 44 22.30 -9.35 23.91
C THR A 44 22.85 -8.40 22.84
N GLY A 45 24.14 -8.07 22.91
CA GLY A 45 24.83 -7.30 21.87
C GLY A 45 24.83 -8.02 20.51
N VAL A 46 25.21 -9.29 20.48
CA VAL A 46 25.23 -10.11 19.26
C VAL A 46 23.82 -10.29 18.70
N THR A 47 22.81 -10.56 19.52
CA THR A 47 21.43 -10.67 19.05
C THR A 47 20.88 -9.35 18.53
N GLY A 48 21.24 -8.22 19.15
CA GLY A 48 20.96 -6.87 18.64
C GLY A 48 21.62 -6.62 17.28
N LEU A 49 22.89 -7.01 17.14
CA LEU A 49 23.65 -6.88 15.88
C LEU A 49 23.10 -7.77 14.77
N VAL A 50 22.80 -9.04 15.06
CA VAL A 50 22.17 -9.95 14.10
C VAL A 50 20.79 -9.45 13.71
N ARG A 51 20.01 -8.91 14.64
CA ARG A 51 18.70 -8.32 14.34
C ARG A 51 18.84 -7.07 13.49
N TRP A 52 19.83 -6.21 13.76
CA TRP A 52 20.13 -5.03 12.95
C TRP A 52 20.64 -5.40 11.55
N MET A 53 21.54 -6.39 11.43
CA MET A 53 22.01 -6.91 10.14
C MET A 53 20.88 -7.59 9.37
N TYR A 54 20.02 -8.35 10.04
CA TYR A 54 18.84 -8.94 9.40
C TYR A 54 17.88 -7.86 8.91
N PHE A 55 17.60 -6.84 9.72
CA PHE A 55 16.73 -5.73 9.35
C PHE A 55 17.31 -4.91 8.18
N THR A 56 18.61 -4.62 8.20
CA THR A 56 19.31 -3.89 7.13
C THR A 56 19.54 -4.70 5.86
N TRP A 57 19.61 -6.04 5.96
CA TRP A 57 19.65 -6.93 4.80
C TRP A 57 18.26 -7.11 4.19
N SER A 58 17.20 -7.21 5.02
CA SER A 58 15.83 -7.36 4.54
C SER A 58 15.21 -6.08 3.98
N ASP A 59 15.75 -4.92 4.36
CA ASP A 59 15.47 -3.67 3.67
C ASP A 59 16.19 -3.70 2.32
N ASP A 60 15.54 -4.32 1.33
CA ASP A 60 15.74 -3.99 -0.08
C ASP A 60 15.78 -2.46 -0.13
N LEU A 61 16.91 -1.85 -0.54
CA LEU A 61 17.11 -0.39 -0.50
C LEU A 61 15.90 0.27 -1.15
N THR A 62 14.98 0.79 -0.34
CA THR A 62 13.70 1.30 -0.80
C THR A 62 13.73 2.80 -0.65
N HIS A 63 13.77 3.51 -1.77
CA HIS A 63 13.77 4.96 -1.78
C HIS A 63 12.33 5.49 -1.81
N THR A 64 12.01 6.41 -0.91
CA THR A 64 10.75 7.15 -0.98
C THR A 64 10.81 8.11 -2.16
N LEU A 65 10.09 7.77 -3.23
CA LEU A 65 10.00 8.58 -4.45
C LEU A 65 9.14 9.83 -4.22
N VAL A 66 8.06 9.65 -3.46
CA VAL A 66 7.13 10.72 -3.13
C VAL A 66 6.62 10.53 -1.71
N SER A 67 7.01 11.42 -0.79
CA SER A 67 6.55 11.40 0.59
C SER A 67 5.14 11.96 0.74
N ARG A 68 4.40 11.51 1.76
CA ARG A 68 3.04 11.96 2.11
C ARG A 68 2.98 13.43 2.52
N SER A 69 4.08 14.01 3.00
CA SER A 69 4.15 15.46 3.31
C SER A 69 4.35 16.35 2.08
N GLU A 70 4.69 15.77 0.93
CA GLU A 70 4.91 16.54 -0.30
C GLU A 70 3.59 16.89 -0.98
N ILE A 71 3.43 18.18 -1.29
CA ILE A 71 2.29 18.77 -2.00
C ILE A 71 2.80 19.37 -3.30
N PHE A 72 2.18 19.03 -4.44
CA PHE A 72 2.54 19.60 -5.75
C PHE A 72 1.40 20.47 -6.32
N THR A 73 1.78 21.43 -7.14
CA THR A 73 0.82 22.25 -7.92
C THR A 73 0.74 21.82 -9.38
N GLN A 74 1.71 21.02 -9.82
CA GLN A 74 1.83 20.44 -11.16
C GLN A 74 2.25 18.97 -11.05
N PRO A 75 1.99 18.13 -12.08
CA PRO A 75 2.44 16.74 -12.06
C PRO A 75 3.97 16.65 -11.95
N ARG A 76 4.46 15.77 -11.07
CA ARG A 76 5.86 15.36 -11.01
C ARG A 76 6.04 14.14 -11.92
N VAL A 77 6.94 14.26 -12.88
CA VAL A 77 7.16 13.27 -13.94
C VAL A 77 8.49 12.56 -13.70
N PHE A 78 8.50 11.24 -13.83
CA PHE A 78 9.70 10.42 -13.85
C PHE A 78 9.72 9.61 -15.14
N THR A 79 10.68 9.89 -16.00
CA THR A 79 10.83 9.19 -17.27
C THR A 79 11.42 7.81 -17.06
N VAL A 80 10.75 6.79 -17.62
CA VAL A 80 11.28 5.43 -17.75
C VAL A 80 11.11 4.99 -19.21
N GLU A 81 11.89 4.01 -19.64
CA GLU A 81 11.78 3.47 -20.99
C GLU A 81 10.62 2.48 -21.05
N CYS A 82 9.76 2.59 -22.08
CA CYS A 82 8.71 1.61 -22.30
C CYS A 82 9.34 0.22 -22.46
N SER A 83 8.74 -0.79 -21.84
CA SER A 83 9.21 -2.15 -22.04
C SER A 83 8.96 -2.65 -23.46
N GLU A 84 9.76 -3.63 -23.91
CA GLU A 84 9.59 -4.21 -25.24
C GLU A 84 8.21 -4.85 -25.45
N ASP A 85 7.64 -5.46 -24.42
CA ASP A 85 6.29 -6.02 -24.46
C ASP A 85 5.23 -4.92 -24.61
N TYR A 86 5.38 -3.80 -23.90
CA TYR A 86 4.46 -2.68 -24.01
C TYR A 86 4.46 -2.08 -25.43
N MET A 87 5.65 -1.98 -26.03
CA MET A 87 5.83 -1.47 -27.39
C MET A 87 5.26 -2.38 -28.48
N LYS A 88 5.08 -3.68 -28.21
CA LYS A 88 4.48 -4.64 -29.16
C LYS A 88 2.96 -4.53 -29.24
N TYR A 89 2.31 -3.86 -28.29
CA TYR A 89 0.86 -3.68 -28.33
C TYR A 89 0.45 -2.72 -29.45
N LYS A 90 -0.78 -2.91 -29.95
CA LYS A 90 -1.30 -2.12 -31.06
C LYS A 90 -1.40 -0.65 -30.63
N LEU A 91 -0.50 0.15 -31.17
CA LEU A 91 -0.42 1.60 -31.00
C LEU A 91 -1.52 2.29 -31.81
N PHE A 92 -2.32 3.15 -31.17
CA PHE A 92 -3.39 3.89 -31.82
C PHE A 92 -2.97 5.36 -32.05
N PRO A 93 -3.42 6.02 -33.14
CA PRO A 93 -3.04 7.40 -33.42
C PRO A 93 -3.47 8.38 -32.31
N GLY A 94 -2.53 9.18 -31.78
CA GLY A 94 -2.79 10.12 -30.68
C GLY A 94 -2.81 9.48 -29.28
N MET A 95 -2.26 8.28 -29.15
CA MET A 95 -2.40 7.44 -27.96
C MET A 95 -1.05 7.05 -27.32
N HIS A 96 0.00 7.80 -27.67
CA HIS A 96 1.32 7.71 -27.05
C HIS A 96 1.83 9.11 -26.71
N PRO A 97 2.65 9.24 -25.65
CA PRO A 97 3.37 10.47 -25.36
C PRO A 97 4.30 10.82 -26.50
N PHE A 98 3.83 11.69 -27.40
CA PHE A 98 4.70 12.47 -28.26
C PHE A 98 5.39 13.51 -27.37
N ILE A 99 6.60 13.22 -26.93
CA ILE A 99 7.51 14.30 -26.56
C ILE A 99 8.07 14.83 -27.88
N GLU A 100 7.60 15.99 -28.33
CA GLU A 100 8.34 16.81 -29.30
C GLU A 100 9.68 17.17 -28.68
N VAL A 101 10.70 16.33 -28.89
CA VAL A 101 12.08 16.78 -28.74
C VAL A 101 12.33 17.70 -29.94
N HIS A 102 12.42 19.00 -29.67
CA HIS A 102 12.83 19.97 -30.67
C HIS A 102 14.14 19.48 -31.31
N SER A 103 14.08 19.20 -32.62
CA SER A 103 15.17 18.78 -33.50
C SER A 103 15.51 17.28 -33.52
N LEU A 104 15.32 16.71 -34.72
CA LEU A 104 15.71 15.39 -35.26
C LEU A 104 14.67 14.27 -35.11
N ASN A 105 14.34 13.68 -36.26
CA ASN A 105 13.40 12.58 -36.52
C ASN A 105 13.77 11.26 -35.83
N THR A 106 13.86 11.26 -34.51
CA THR A 106 13.93 10.06 -33.67
C THR A 106 12.96 10.26 -32.53
N GLY A 107 11.69 9.89 -32.75
CA GLY A 107 10.70 9.84 -31.68
C GLY A 107 11.12 8.77 -30.68
N VAL A 108 11.71 9.20 -29.56
CA VAL A 108 12.01 8.31 -28.44
C VAL A 108 10.70 8.13 -27.66
N PHE A 109 10.14 6.92 -27.72
CA PHE A 109 8.98 6.54 -26.92
C PHE A 109 9.44 6.31 -25.48
N THR A 110 9.36 7.33 -24.64
CA THR A 110 9.65 7.21 -23.20
C THR A 110 8.36 6.84 -22.44
N GLY A 111 8.34 5.67 -21.82
CA GLY A 111 7.32 5.19 -20.89
C GLY A 111 7.43 5.88 -19.55
N ASN A 112 6.96 7.10 -19.49
CA ASN A 112 7.08 7.91 -18.28
C ASN A 112 6.09 7.46 -17.19
N TYR A 113 6.55 7.42 -15.96
CA TYR A 113 5.73 7.46 -14.76
C TYR A 113 5.31 8.91 -14.48
N TYR A 114 4.07 9.11 -14.09
CA TYR A 114 3.54 10.44 -13.85
C TYR A 114 2.75 10.47 -12.55
N TYR A 115 3.19 11.29 -11.60
CA TYR A 115 2.50 11.47 -10.35
C TYR A 115 1.85 12.86 -10.37
N TYR A 116 0.52 12.92 -10.44
CA TYR A 116 -0.18 14.17 -10.19
C TYR A 116 -0.58 14.27 -8.73
N LEU A 117 -0.28 15.39 -8.11
CA LEU A 117 -0.39 15.45 -6.66
C LEU A 117 -0.75 16.83 -6.18
N TYR A 118 -2.05 17.07 -6.09
CA TYR A 118 -2.73 17.61 -4.91
C TYR A 118 -4.01 18.31 -5.36
N MET A 119 -5.15 17.68 -5.10
CA MET A 119 -6.46 18.25 -5.37
C MET A 119 -6.95 19.11 -4.18
N HIS A 120 -6.12 19.99 -3.58
CA HIS A 120 -6.56 20.80 -2.40
C HIS A 120 -7.83 21.58 -2.67
N LYS A 121 -7.91 22.15 -3.89
CA LYS A 121 -9.06 22.94 -4.35
C LYS A 121 -10.36 22.14 -4.31
N TYR A 122 -10.28 20.83 -4.20
CA TYR A 122 -11.39 19.89 -4.24
C TYR A 122 -11.48 19.05 -2.96
N MET A 123 -10.93 19.52 -1.83
CA MET A 123 -11.01 18.80 -0.54
C MET A 123 -12.46 18.40 -0.19
N TYR A 124 -13.42 19.26 -0.47
CA TYR A 124 -14.85 18.97 -0.29
C TYR A 124 -15.33 17.80 -1.18
N ILE A 125 -14.92 17.78 -2.46
CA ILE A 125 -15.22 16.70 -3.41
C ILE A 125 -14.58 15.40 -2.92
N LEU A 126 -13.32 15.42 -2.48
CA LEU A 126 -12.62 14.24 -1.95
C LEU A 126 -13.31 13.68 -0.70
N LEU A 127 -13.78 14.56 0.20
CA LEU A 127 -14.53 14.16 1.39
C LEU A 127 -15.86 13.48 1.02
N LEU A 128 -16.59 14.04 0.05
CA LEU A 128 -17.81 13.40 -0.47
C LEU A 128 -17.49 12.05 -1.13
N PHE A 129 -16.40 11.99 -1.90
CA PHE A 129 -16.02 10.78 -2.64
C PHE A 129 -15.58 9.66 -1.70
N HIS A 130 -14.85 9.99 -0.64
CA HIS A 130 -14.54 9.06 0.44
C HIS A 130 -15.82 8.57 1.15
N ARG A 131 -16.77 9.47 1.47
CA ARG A 131 -18.05 9.07 2.10
C ARG A 131 -18.90 8.16 1.20
N LEU A 132 -18.92 8.43 -0.10
CA LEU A 132 -19.57 7.58 -1.09
C LEU A 132 -18.96 6.18 -1.08
N ALA A 133 -17.62 6.07 -1.12
CA ALA A 133 -16.92 4.79 -1.06
C ALA A 133 -17.21 4.04 0.24
N GLU A 134 -17.13 4.71 1.38
CA GLU A 134 -17.40 4.13 2.70
C GLU A 134 -18.84 3.64 2.85
N ARG A 135 -19.84 4.41 2.40
CA ARG A 135 -21.24 3.97 2.43
C ARG A 135 -21.42 2.67 1.64
N GLY A 136 -20.86 2.59 0.43
CA GLY A 136 -20.91 1.36 -0.36
C GLY A 136 -20.18 0.18 0.27
N LEU A 137 -18.96 0.40 0.79
CA LEU A 137 -18.15 -0.62 1.46
C LEU A 137 -18.66 -0.96 2.87
N SER A 138 -19.65 -0.24 3.40
CA SER A 138 -20.30 -0.58 4.67
C SER A 138 -21.37 -1.66 4.51
N LEU A 139 -21.89 -1.87 3.30
CA LEU A 139 -22.90 -2.90 3.01
C LEU A 139 -22.37 -4.33 3.19
N ALA A 140 -21.11 -4.56 2.83
CA ALA A 140 -20.41 -5.82 3.00
C ALA A 140 -18.89 -5.60 2.92
N GLY A 141 -18.13 -6.63 3.27
CA GLY A 141 -16.69 -6.63 3.10
C GLY A 141 -16.11 -8.02 3.20
N SER A 142 -14.80 -8.07 3.09
CA SER A 142 -13.95 -9.26 3.23
C SER A 142 -12.81 -8.97 4.20
N ASP A 143 -12.11 -10.03 4.60
CA ASP A 143 -10.87 -9.90 5.36
C ASP A 143 -9.75 -9.37 4.44
N GLY A 144 -8.76 -8.65 4.97
CA GLY A 144 -7.69 -8.04 4.16
C GLY A 144 -8.18 -6.90 3.25
N ALA A 145 -8.55 -7.21 2.01
CA ALA A 145 -9.00 -6.24 1.00
C ALA A 145 -10.46 -6.47 0.59
N SER A 146 -11.28 -5.41 0.60
CA SER A 146 -12.64 -5.39 0.07
C SER A 146 -12.72 -4.53 -1.18
N ILE A 147 -13.51 -4.95 -2.16
CA ILE A 147 -13.66 -4.28 -3.46
C ILE A 147 -15.12 -3.86 -3.65
N LEU A 148 -15.32 -2.66 -4.17
CA LEU A 148 -16.61 -2.13 -4.63
C LEU A 148 -16.45 -1.51 -6.02
N ASP A 149 -17.07 -2.12 -7.03
CA ASP A 149 -17.19 -1.59 -8.39
C ASP A 149 -18.61 -1.07 -8.61
N LEU A 150 -18.78 0.25 -8.63
CA LEU A 150 -20.09 0.88 -8.87
C LEU A 150 -20.56 0.69 -10.31
N HIS A 151 -19.68 0.49 -11.27
CA HIS A 151 -20.08 0.29 -12.65
C HIS A 151 -20.66 -1.10 -12.88
N SER A 152 -19.99 -2.16 -12.43
CA SER A 152 -20.51 -3.54 -12.55
C SER A 152 -21.50 -3.92 -11.45
N GLY A 153 -21.44 -3.20 -10.32
CA GLY A 153 -22.14 -3.51 -9.09
C GLY A 153 -21.45 -4.57 -8.23
N ALA A 154 -20.23 -5.00 -8.56
CA ALA A 154 -19.53 -6.02 -7.76
C ALA A 154 -19.12 -5.48 -6.38
N LEU A 155 -19.44 -6.21 -5.31
CA LEU A 155 -19.02 -5.93 -3.95
C LEU A 155 -18.50 -7.20 -3.27
N SER A 156 -17.36 -7.11 -2.59
CA SER A 156 -16.83 -8.18 -1.74
C SER A 156 -17.77 -8.47 -0.57
N MET A 157 -18.15 -9.73 -0.38
CA MET A 157 -18.97 -10.19 0.75
C MET A 157 -18.46 -11.54 1.26
N GLY A 158 -17.61 -11.50 2.29
CA GLY A 158 -16.92 -12.66 2.82
C GLY A 158 -15.99 -13.26 1.77
N LYS A 159 -16.34 -14.46 1.26
CA LYS A 159 -15.51 -15.20 0.29
C LYS A 159 -15.98 -15.09 -1.16
N GLN A 160 -16.97 -14.24 -1.44
CA GLN A 160 -17.59 -14.14 -2.77
C GLN A 160 -17.87 -12.68 -3.15
N PHE A 161 -18.19 -12.47 -4.42
CA PHE A 161 -18.69 -11.20 -4.92
C PHE A 161 -20.20 -11.25 -5.12
N VAL A 162 -20.89 -10.19 -4.71
CA VAL A 162 -22.33 -9.99 -4.98
C VAL A 162 -22.55 -8.78 -5.87
N ASN A 163 -23.66 -8.77 -6.60
CA ASN A 163 -24.08 -7.60 -7.35
C ASN A 163 -24.99 -6.72 -6.47
N ILE A 164 -24.53 -5.54 -6.08
CA ILE A 164 -25.23 -4.64 -5.15
C ILE A 164 -26.61 -4.21 -5.66
N TYR A 165 -26.77 -4.02 -6.97
CA TYR A 165 -28.04 -3.60 -7.58
C TYR A 165 -29.10 -4.71 -7.55
N ARG A 166 -28.67 -5.97 -7.52
CA ARG A 166 -29.56 -7.14 -7.42
C ARG A 166 -29.79 -7.54 -5.97
N TYR A 167 -28.73 -7.55 -5.17
CA TYR A 167 -28.74 -8.06 -3.81
C TYR A 167 -29.37 -7.08 -2.82
N PHE A 168 -29.06 -5.79 -2.90
CA PHE A 168 -29.58 -4.72 -2.04
C PHE A 168 -30.64 -3.87 -2.75
N LYS A 169 -31.50 -4.49 -3.56
CA LYS A 169 -32.36 -3.81 -4.54
C LYS A 169 -33.17 -2.64 -3.96
N TYR A 170 -33.63 -2.75 -2.71
CA TYR A 170 -34.46 -1.72 -2.07
C TYR A 170 -33.61 -0.70 -1.31
N GLU A 171 -32.57 -1.17 -0.64
CA GLU A 171 -31.68 -0.40 0.23
C GLU A 171 -30.66 0.42 -0.56
N ILE A 172 -30.32 0.02 -1.79
CA ILE A 172 -29.28 0.67 -2.60
C ILE A 172 -29.61 2.14 -2.90
N ARG A 173 -30.91 2.49 -2.96
CA ARG A 173 -31.39 3.86 -3.14
C ARG A 173 -31.20 4.74 -1.91
N ASP A 174 -31.12 4.12 -0.73
CA ASP A 174 -30.81 4.81 0.52
C ASP A 174 -29.29 4.95 0.71
N VAL A 175 -28.51 4.12 0.02
CA VAL A 175 -27.03 4.11 0.07
C VAL A 175 -26.44 5.13 -0.91
N PHE A 176 -26.92 5.14 -2.16
CA PHE A 176 -26.41 6.00 -3.22
C PHE A 176 -27.50 6.88 -3.82
N THR A 177 -27.19 8.15 -4.02
CA THR A 177 -28.06 9.13 -4.69
C THR A 177 -27.58 9.39 -6.12
N GLU A 178 -28.37 10.10 -6.94
CA GLU A 178 -27.92 10.49 -8.29
C GLU A 178 -26.71 11.44 -8.22
N GLU A 179 -26.66 12.31 -7.22
CA GLU A 179 -25.53 13.22 -6.98
C GLU A 179 -24.22 12.45 -6.67
N ASP A 180 -24.32 11.27 -6.05
CA ASP A 180 -23.16 10.39 -5.84
C ASP A 180 -22.62 9.86 -7.18
N PHE A 181 -23.49 9.47 -8.09
CA PHE A 181 -23.09 9.02 -9.44
C PHE A 181 -22.55 10.18 -10.27
N GLU A 182 -23.12 11.38 -10.15
CA GLU A 182 -22.56 12.60 -10.74
C GLU A 182 -21.16 12.90 -10.22
N LEU A 183 -20.96 12.83 -8.90
CA LEU A 183 -19.66 13.00 -8.26
C LEU A 183 -18.63 11.98 -8.76
N TYR A 184 -19.03 10.72 -8.88
CA TYR A 184 -18.18 9.67 -9.43
C TYR A 184 -17.78 9.96 -10.88
N ARG A 185 -18.72 10.39 -11.72
CA ARG A 185 -18.46 10.80 -13.11
C ARG A 185 -17.53 12.03 -13.19
N ASP A 186 -17.69 13.01 -12.30
CA ASP A 186 -16.86 14.21 -12.23
C ASP A 186 -15.41 13.87 -11.84
N VAL A 187 -15.22 13.14 -10.74
CA VAL A 187 -13.87 12.71 -10.27
C VAL A 187 -13.17 11.90 -11.35
N ARG A 188 -13.87 10.93 -11.96
CA ARG A 188 -13.36 10.15 -13.09
C ARG A 188 -12.89 11.05 -14.23
N SER A 189 -13.74 11.97 -14.67
CA SER A 189 -13.44 12.84 -15.82
C SER A 189 -12.23 13.74 -15.57
N ARG A 190 -12.04 14.19 -14.32
CA ARG A 190 -10.85 14.95 -13.91
C ARG A 190 -9.58 14.11 -13.99
N ILE A 191 -9.61 12.88 -13.50
CA ILE A 191 -8.46 11.95 -13.57
C ILE A 191 -8.13 11.65 -15.03
N GLN A 192 -9.12 11.32 -15.85
CA GLN A 192 -8.94 11.07 -17.29
C GLN A 192 -8.30 12.26 -17.99
N LYS A 193 -8.77 13.48 -17.72
CA LYS A 193 -8.22 14.70 -18.29
C LYS A 193 -6.74 14.89 -17.93
N VAL A 194 -6.39 14.72 -16.65
CA VAL A 194 -5.01 14.88 -16.19
C VAL A 194 -4.08 13.86 -16.85
N ILE A 195 -4.50 12.59 -16.93
CA ILE A 195 -3.72 11.54 -17.59
C ILE A 195 -3.53 11.86 -19.07
N ALA A 196 -4.61 12.28 -19.76
CA ALA A 196 -4.55 12.66 -21.16
C ALA A 196 -3.57 13.82 -21.40
N GLU A 197 -3.69 14.91 -20.64
CA GLU A 197 -2.80 16.08 -20.75
C GLU A 197 -1.34 15.70 -20.49
N THR A 198 -1.12 14.84 -19.50
CA THR A 198 0.21 14.47 -19.04
C THR A 198 0.93 13.53 -20.01
N PHE A 199 0.22 12.55 -20.58
CA PHE A 199 0.75 11.65 -21.60
C PHE A 199 0.58 12.19 -23.03
N GLY A 200 0.12 13.43 -23.24
CA GLY A 200 -0.11 13.97 -24.58
C GLY A 200 -1.14 13.18 -25.40
N LEU A 201 -2.14 12.59 -24.75
CA LEU A 201 -3.19 11.77 -25.37
C LEU A 201 -4.41 12.61 -25.73
N ASP A 202 -5.17 12.15 -26.72
CA ASP A 202 -6.51 12.67 -26.95
C ASP A 202 -7.47 12.13 -25.86
N SER A 203 -7.89 13.02 -24.95
CA SER A 203 -8.86 12.68 -23.88
C SER A 203 -10.16 12.06 -24.40
N LYS A 204 -10.59 12.36 -25.64
CA LYS A 204 -11.79 11.76 -26.25
C LYS A 204 -11.59 10.30 -26.63
N GLN A 205 -10.34 9.87 -26.72
CA GLN A 205 -9.95 8.51 -27.02
C GLN A 205 -9.57 7.73 -25.74
N MET A 206 -9.84 8.26 -24.54
CA MET A 206 -9.58 7.52 -23.30
C MET A 206 -10.88 6.99 -22.69
N TYR A 207 -10.95 5.67 -22.51
CA TYR A 207 -12.12 4.97 -22.01
C TYR A 207 -11.78 4.25 -20.71
N LEU A 208 -12.71 4.21 -19.75
CA LEU A 208 -12.57 3.27 -18.64
C LEU A 208 -12.63 1.85 -19.17
N THR A 209 -11.77 1.00 -18.61
CA THR A 209 -11.88 -0.45 -18.77
C THR A 209 -12.22 -1.09 -17.43
N LYS A 210 -12.57 -2.37 -17.47
CA LYS A 210 -12.93 -3.14 -16.29
C LYS A 210 -11.73 -3.98 -15.84
N PRO A 211 -11.55 -4.15 -14.52
CA PRO A 211 -12.36 -3.58 -13.42
C PRO A 211 -12.03 -2.13 -13.08
N THR A 212 -13.03 -1.30 -12.71
CA THR A 212 -12.81 0.03 -12.09
C THR A 212 -13.48 0.01 -10.71
N PHE A 213 -12.75 0.21 -9.63
CA PHE A 213 -13.29 -0.09 -8.29
C PHE A 213 -12.65 0.71 -7.17
N PHE A 214 -13.39 0.85 -6.07
CA PHE A 214 -12.83 1.22 -4.78
C PHE A 214 -12.26 -0.03 -4.11
N SER A 215 -11.02 0.06 -3.64
CA SER A 215 -10.43 -0.94 -2.75
C SER A 215 -10.36 -0.39 -1.34
N ARG A 216 -10.73 -1.22 -0.36
CA ARG A 216 -10.56 -0.97 1.07
C ARG A 216 -9.63 -1.99 1.67
N ILE A 217 -8.47 -1.56 2.13
CA ILE A 217 -7.46 -2.42 2.75
C ILE A 217 -7.45 -2.20 4.26
N ASN A 218 -7.46 -3.30 5.00
CA ASN A 218 -7.33 -3.33 6.46
C ASN A 218 -6.13 -4.19 6.90
N SER A 219 -5.94 -4.31 8.22
CA SER A 219 -4.85 -5.08 8.82
C SER A 219 -5.21 -6.52 9.16
N THR A 220 -6.37 -7.02 8.74
CA THR A 220 -6.74 -8.42 8.97
C THR A 220 -6.05 -9.33 7.96
N SER A 221 -5.73 -10.55 8.40
CA SER A 221 -5.09 -11.53 7.51
C SER A 221 -6.06 -11.97 6.41
N ALA A 222 -5.57 -12.06 5.18
CA ALA A 222 -6.31 -12.63 4.06
C ALA A 222 -6.81 -14.05 4.38
N LYS A 223 -8.06 -14.33 3.98
CA LYS A 223 -8.67 -15.67 4.05
C LYS A 223 -8.90 -16.27 2.67
N THR A 224 -8.92 -15.44 1.63
CA THR A 224 -9.06 -15.82 0.22
C THR A 224 -7.99 -15.16 -0.63
N THR A 225 -7.77 -15.67 -1.85
CA THR A 225 -6.87 -15.04 -2.82
C THR A 225 -7.30 -13.62 -3.19
N HIS A 226 -8.59 -13.30 -3.15
CA HIS A 226 -9.10 -11.95 -3.42
C HIS A 226 -8.80 -10.95 -2.30
N ASP A 227 -8.46 -11.45 -1.11
CA ASP A 227 -8.04 -10.63 0.03
C ASP A 227 -6.54 -10.30 -0.07
N GLU A 228 -5.79 -11.00 -0.93
CA GLU A 228 -4.35 -10.81 -1.13
C GLU A 228 -4.09 -9.73 -2.19
N TYR A 229 -3.62 -8.57 -1.75
CA TYR A 229 -3.39 -7.39 -2.61
C TYR A 229 -1.89 -7.05 -2.80
N TRP A 230 -1.01 -7.73 -2.08
CA TRP A 230 0.39 -7.33 -1.92
C TRP A 230 1.37 -8.06 -2.85
N HIS A 231 0.85 -8.83 -3.81
CA HIS A 231 1.70 -9.59 -4.71
C HIS A 231 2.25 -8.70 -5.84
N PRO A 232 3.54 -8.82 -6.18
CA PRO A 232 4.10 -8.20 -7.37
C PRO A 232 3.35 -8.60 -8.63
N HIS A 233 3.01 -7.61 -9.45
CA HIS A 233 2.31 -7.83 -10.70
C HIS A 233 2.59 -6.74 -11.73
N ILE A 234 2.30 -7.08 -12.98
CA ILE A 234 2.25 -6.16 -14.11
C ILE A 234 0.78 -6.04 -14.51
N ASP A 235 0.26 -4.82 -14.53
CA ASP A 235 -1.18 -4.57 -14.76
C ASP A 235 -1.65 -5.11 -16.11
N LYS A 236 -0.84 -4.93 -17.16
CA LYS A 236 -1.16 -5.40 -18.50
C LYS A 236 -1.24 -6.91 -18.57
N GLU A 237 -0.33 -7.63 -17.91
CA GLU A 237 -0.34 -9.09 -17.86
C GLU A 237 -1.52 -9.61 -17.03
N THR A 238 -1.81 -8.94 -15.91
CA THR A 238 -2.85 -9.34 -14.96
C THR A 238 -4.26 -9.18 -15.56
N TYR A 239 -4.52 -8.07 -16.24
CA TYR A 239 -5.87 -7.71 -16.69
C TYR A 239 -6.03 -7.66 -18.22
N GLY A 240 -4.94 -7.60 -18.99
CA GLY A 240 -4.92 -7.55 -20.46
C GLY A 240 -5.37 -6.23 -21.07
N SER A 241 -6.43 -5.64 -20.54
CA SER A 241 -7.12 -4.48 -21.12
C SER A 241 -6.55 -3.12 -20.69
N PHE A 242 -5.63 -3.08 -19.72
CA PHE A 242 -5.15 -1.83 -19.15
C PHE A 242 -4.02 -1.28 -20.01
N ASP A 243 -4.14 -0.05 -20.50
CA ASP A 243 -3.01 0.64 -21.14
C ASP A 243 -2.34 1.60 -20.16
N TYR A 244 -3.15 2.20 -19.28
CA TYR A 244 -2.72 3.04 -18.18
C TYR A 244 -3.47 2.65 -16.91
N MET A 245 -2.76 2.72 -15.78
CA MET A 245 -3.30 2.55 -14.45
C MET A 245 -3.32 3.89 -13.71
N SER A 246 -4.36 4.12 -12.89
CA SER A 246 -4.37 5.22 -11.95
C SER A 246 -4.95 4.83 -10.59
N LEU A 247 -4.33 5.37 -9.54
CA LEU A 247 -4.68 5.19 -8.13
C LEU A 247 -4.95 6.57 -7.54
N LEU A 248 -6.17 6.83 -7.07
CA LEU A 248 -6.48 8.01 -6.26
C LEU A 248 -6.53 7.59 -4.79
N TYR A 249 -5.64 8.12 -3.96
CA TYR A 249 -5.60 7.80 -2.54
C TYR A 249 -6.59 8.70 -1.76
N LEU A 250 -7.40 8.11 -0.88
CA LEU A 250 -8.36 8.83 -0.05
C LEU A 250 -8.01 8.82 1.45
N SER A 251 -6.86 8.24 1.80
CA SER A 251 -6.39 8.08 3.17
C SER A 251 -4.92 8.47 3.30
N ASP A 252 -4.51 8.90 4.50
CA ASP A 252 -3.17 9.46 4.73
C ASP A 252 -2.20 8.46 5.40
N TYR A 253 -1.14 8.11 4.67
CA TYR A 253 -0.06 7.24 5.15
C TYR A 253 0.64 7.82 6.40
N GLY A 254 0.92 6.94 7.38
CA GLY A 254 1.57 7.29 8.64
C GLY A 254 0.67 8.05 9.62
N LEU A 255 -0.53 8.49 9.19
CA LEU A 255 -1.55 9.05 10.07
C LEU A 255 -2.64 8.02 10.32
N GLU A 256 -3.31 7.59 9.25
CA GLU A 256 -4.47 6.72 9.36
C GLU A 256 -4.08 5.24 9.31
N PHE A 257 -2.98 4.88 8.66
CA PHE A 257 -2.48 3.50 8.56
C PHE A 257 -0.97 3.47 8.36
N GLY A 258 -0.37 2.29 8.57
CA GLY A 258 1.03 1.99 8.21
C GLY A 258 1.11 0.98 7.08
N GLY A 259 2.27 0.85 6.44
CA GLY A 259 2.42 0.07 5.21
C GLY A 259 1.56 0.64 4.08
N GLY A 260 1.00 -0.21 3.21
CA GLY A 260 0.08 0.22 2.15
C GLY A 260 0.69 1.15 1.09
N ARG A 261 2.01 1.33 1.08
CA ARG A 261 2.70 2.10 0.03
C ARG A 261 2.67 1.32 -1.28
N CYS A 262 2.57 2.02 -2.40
CA CYS A 262 2.81 1.40 -3.70
C CYS A 262 4.32 1.38 -3.95
N VAL A 263 4.86 0.18 -4.20
CA VAL A 263 6.28 -0.08 -4.40
C VAL A 263 6.49 -0.47 -5.85
N PHE A 264 7.22 0.36 -6.59
CA PHE A 264 7.75 0.05 -7.92
C PHE A 264 9.08 -0.68 -7.77
N MET A 265 9.20 -1.83 -8.41
CA MET A 265 10.34 -2.73 -8.29
C MET A 265 11.33 -2.49 -9.44
N ASP A 266 12.17 -1.47 -9.30
CA ASP A 266 13.19 -1.16 -10.30
C ASP A 266 14.44 -2.04 -10.12
N PRO A 267 15.18 -2.35 -11.21
CA PRO A 267 16.39 -3.16 -11.14
C PRO A 267 17.47 -2.61 -10.20
N SER A 268 17.52 -1.29 -10.00
CA SER A 268 18.54 -0.63 -9.17
C SER A 268 18.16 -0.53 -7.69
N SER A 269 16.88 -0.31 -7.40
CA SER A 269 16.35 -0.05 -6.06
C SER A 269 14.85 0.20 -6.12
N ASN A 270 14.11 -0.39 -5.18
CA ASN A 270 12.67 -0.20 -5.09
C ASN A 270 12.32 1.27 -4.79
N ARG A 271 11.24 1.76 -5.41
CA ARG A 271 10.75 3.14 -5.24
C ARG A 271 9.34 3.14 -4.69
N THR A 272 9.09 3.95 -3.67
CA THR A 272 7.77 3.99 -3.01
C THR A 272 7.04 5.32 -3.19
N VAL A 273 5.74 5.21 -3.39
CA VAL A 273 4.79 6.32 -3.30
C VAL A 273 4.00 6.17 -2.01
N GLU A 274 4.14 7.16 -1.12
CA GLU A 274 3.37 7.20 0.12
C GLU A 274 1.95 7.73 -0.17
N PRO A 275 0.88 7.01 0.19
CA PRO A 275 -0.49 7.49 0.03
C PRO A 275 -0.75 8.81 0.77
N CYS A 276 -1.50 9.71 0.13
CA CYS A 276 -1.98 10.95 0.74
C CYS A 276 -3.35 11.29 0.17
N THR A 277 -4.28 11.75 1.00
CA THR A 277 -5.63 12.09 0.55
C THR A 277 -5.59 13.08 -0.63
N GLY A 278 -6.18 12.69 -1.77
CA GLY A 278 -6.22 13.50 -2.99
C GLY A 278 -5.03 13.36 -3.93
N ARG A 279 -4.07 12.47 -3.62
CA ARG A 279 -2.94 12.07 -4.48
C ARG A 279 -3.43 11.18 -5.61
N VAL A 280 -3.03 11.45 -6.86
CA VAL A 280 -3.30 10.58 -8.01
C VAL A 280 -1.98 10.06 -8.58
N SER A 281 -1.70 8.78 -8.38
CA SER A 281 -0.56 8.10 -9.00
C SER A 281 -1.02 7.46 -10.31
N PHE A 282 -0.32 7.67 -11.43
CA PHE A 282 -0.66 6.99 -12.67
C PHE A 282 0.57 6.66 -13.53
N PHE A 283 0.48 5.57 -14.27
CA PHE A 283 1.62 5.00 -14.99
C PHE A 283 1.10 4.09 -16.13
N SER A 284 1.95 3.80 -17.11
CA SER A 284 1.66 2.82 -18.15
C SER A 284 1.52 1.42 -17.56
N SER A 285 0.78 0.51 -18.17
CA SER A 285 0.54 -0.80 -17.54
C SER A 285 1.58 -1.89 -17.89
N GLY A 286 2.63 -1.55 -18.64
CA GLY A 286 3.66 -2.48 -19.13
C GLY A 286 4.63 -2.98 -18.07
N SER A 287 5.50 -3.90 -18.47
CA SER A 287 6.48 -4.53 -17.56
C SER A 287 7.54 -3.57 -17.04
N GLU A 288 7.67 -2.37 -17.62
CA GLU A 288 8.48 -1.28 -17.08
C GLU A 288 8.01 -0.82 -15.70
N ASN A 289 6.77 -1.15 -15.32
CA ASN A 289 6.12 -0.77 -14.07
C ASN A 289 5.72 -1.98 -13.23
N LEU A 290 6.63 -2.95 -13.02
CA LEU A 290 6.41 -4.02 -12.04
C LEU A 290 6.23 -3.42 -10.64
N HIS A 291 5.12 -3.74 -9.98
CA HIS A 291 4.81 -3.12 -8.70
C HIS A 291 3.98 -4.01 -7.77
N HIS A 292 3.96 -3.64 -6.49
CA HIS A 292 3.06 -4.21 -5.49
C HIS A 292 2.62 -3.15 -4.48
N VAL A 293 1.67 -3.52 -3.61
CA VAL A 293 1.27 -2.71 -2.45
C VAL A 293 1.78 -3.38 -1.18
N GLU A 294 2.42 -2.63 -0.30
CA GLU A 294 2.86 -3.17 0.99
C GLU A 294 1.67 -3.62 1.84
N LYS A 295 1.85 -4.71 2.60
CA LYS A 295 0.89 -5.09 3.63
C LYS A 295 0.65 -3.95 4.61
N VAL A 296 -0.60 -3.78 5.03
CA VAL A 296 -1.03 -2.82 6.04
C VAL A 296 -1.00 -3.52 7.41
N PRO A 297 0.03 -3.31 8.26
CA PRO A 297 0.11 -3.95 9.58
C PRO A 297 -0.88 -3.36 10.60
N TRP A 298 -1.33 -2.13 10.40
CA TRP A 298 -2.25 -1.46 11.32
C TRP A 298 -3.04 -0.37 10.61
N VAL A 299 -4.24 -0.14 11.13
CA VAL A 299 -5.07 1.01 10.78
C VAL A 299 -5.57 1.65 12.07
N ARG A 300 -5.62 2.98 12.10
CA ARG A 300 -6.08 3.76 13.25
C ARG A 300 -7.58 3.64 13.37
N ASP A 301 -8.04 3.18 14.54
CA ASP A 301 -9.44 3.23 14.91
C ASP A 301 -9.89 4.69 15.12
N MET A 302 -10.69 5.22 14.19
CA MET A 302 -11.26 6.56 14.26
C MET A 302 -12.78 6.44 14.43
N PRO A 303 -13.40 6.98 15.49
CA PRO A 303 -14.83 6.79 15.77
C PRO A 303 -15.80 7.26 14.68
N LEU A 304 -15.34 8.11 13.76
CA LEU A 304 -16.14 8.73 12.68
C LEU A 304 -15.68 8.33 11.28
N ARG A 305 -14.68 7.44 11.16
CA ARG A 305 -14.11 7.01 9.87
C ARG A 305 -13.71 5.55 10.00
N CYS A 306 -14.27 4.66 9.18
CA CYS A 306 -13.89 3.25 9.21
C CYS A 306 -12.36 3.14 9.05
N PRO A 307 -11.69 2.34 9.90
CA PRO A 307 -10.23 2.26 9.90
C PRO A 307 -9.78 1.48 8.66
N SER A 308 -9.63 2.18 7.53
CA SER A 308 -9.13 1.56 6.31
C SER A 308 -8.48 2.53 5.33
N HIS A 309 -7.54 1.98 4.56
CA HIS A 309 -7.00 2.62 3.37
C HIS A 309 -7.99 2.43 2.21
N VAL A 310 -8.59 3.52 1.72
CA VAL A 310 -9.48 3.48 0.54
C VAL A 310 -8.80 4.10 -0.67
N THR A 311 -8.69 3.31 -1.74
CA THR A 311 -8.07 3.75 -3.00
C THR A 311 -8.93 3.30 -4.17
N PRO A 312 -9.64 4.23 -4.85
CA PRO A 312 -10.15 4.01 -6.19
C PRO A 312 -9.03 3.70 -7.18
N ILE A 313 -9.22 2.58 -7.89
CA ILE A 313 -8.40 2.09 -8.99
C ILE A 313 -9.19 2.35 -10.28
N MET A 314 -8.66 3.22 -11.13
CA MET A 314 -9.30 3.64 -12.38
C MET A 314 -8.39 3.35 -13.57
N PRO A 315 -8.44 2.13 -14.12
CA PRO A 315 -7.67 1.78 -15.30
C PRO A 315 -8.33 2.35 -16.56
N LEU A 316 -7.49 2.74 -17.51
CA LEU A 316 -7.90 3.32 -18.76
C LEU A 316 -7.40 2.47 -19.94
N ILE A 317 -8.27 2.35 -20.94
CA ILE A 317 -7.99 1.75 -22.23
C ILE A 317 -8.12 2.79 -23.33
N THR A 318 -7.33 2.55 -24.35
CA THR A 318 -7.23 3.27 -25.60
C THR A 318 -7.98 2.45 -26.67
N PRO A 319 -9.06 2.96 -27.32
CA PRO A 319 -10.06 2.09 -27.93
C PRO A 319 -9.53 1.40 -29.18
N PRO A 320 -9.98 0.17 -29.45
CA PRO A 320 -9.87 -0.39 -30.79
C PRO A 320 -10.82 0.36 -31.73
N SER A 321 -10.28 0.84 -32.85
CA SER A 321 -11.07 1.34 -33.97
C SER A 321 -12.24 0.38 -34.26
N ARG A 322 -13.46 0.87 -34.02
CA ARG A 322 -14.78 0.34 -34.45
C ARG A 322 -15.51 -0.76 -33.67
N ARG A 323 -15.11 -1.23 -32.47
CA ARG A 323 -15.89 -2.31 -31.79
C ARG A 323 -16.35 -2.10 -30.34
N ILE A 324 -16.21 -0.92 -29.74
CA ILE A 324 -16.73 -0.66 -28.38
C ILE A 324 -17.74 0.51 -28.36
N HIS A 325 -18.57 0.64 -29.40
CA HIS A 325 -19.69 1.59 -29.38
C HIS A 325 -20.93 1.10 -28.60
N LEU A 326 -20.85 -0.07 -27.94
CA LEU A 326 -22.00 -0.66 -27.24
C LEU A 326 -21.93 -0.59 -25.71
N ALA A 327 -20.84 -0.11 -25.10
CA ALA A 327 -20.69 -0.15 -23.64
C ALA A 327 -20.86 1.20 -22.92
N GLN A 328 -20.84 2.33 -23.63
CA GLN A 328 -20.95 3.66 -23.03
C GLN A 328 -22.33 4.32 -23.18
N ARG A 329 -23.29 3.67 -23.86
CA ARG A 329 -24.59 4.28 -24.15
C ARG A 329 -25.78 3.83 -23.30
N ASP A 330 -25.66 2.78 -22.49
CA ASP A 330 -26.82 2.26 -21.76
C ASP A 330 -26.54 2.04 -20.26
N ARG A 331 -26.54 3.15 -19.50
CA ARG A 331 -27.32 3.39 -18.28
C ARG A 331 -26.76 4.53 -17.44
#